data_AF-A0A934A9E5-F1
#
_entry.id   AF-A0A934A9E5-F1
#
_cell.length_a   1.000
_cell.length_b   1.000
_cell.length_c   1.000
_cell.angle_alpha   90.00
_cell.angle_beta   90.00
_cell.angle_gamma   90.00
#
_symmetry.space_group_name_H-M   'P 1'
#
loop_
_entity.id
_entity.type
_entity.pdbx_description
1 polymer ?
#
loop_
_entity_poly.entity_id
_entity_poly.type
_entity_poly.pdbx_seq_one_letter_code
_entity_poly.pdbx_strand_id
1 'polypeptide(L)'
;MKCNPDDQYHSRYFFDAGIHFECLRCGACCTGDPGIIRISQQEIRLLADFLKMPVPDLTRIHLRPLSEGFSIAENADGSCRFYDQRCRIYPVRPLQCRTYPFWFSQMRSKWQWEKTLSQCPGIGNGILYSRERILDMLSQSMDHFESMEDQPPTDRK
;
A
#
# COMPACT_ATOMS: atom_id res chain seq x y z
N MET A 1 31.14 -26.31 -23.70
CA MET A 1 30.63 -25.03 -23.14
C MET A 1 30.98 -25.01 -21.67
N LYS A 2 31.86 -24.11 -21.24
CA LYS A 2 32.19 -23.94 -19.82
C LYS A 2 31.20 -22.92 -19.25
N CYS A 3 30.38 -23.31 -18.28
CA CYS A 3 29.61 -22.35 -17.50
C CYS A 3 30.58 -21.53 -16.65
N ASN A 4 30.43 -20.21 -16.68
CA ASN A 4 31.21 -19.27 -15.88
C ASN A 4 30.58 -19.20 -14.47
N PRO A 5 31.32 -19.49 -13.38
CA PRO A 5 30.80 -19.43 -12.02
C PRO A 5 30.44 -18.02 -11.52
N ASP A 6 30.81 -16.96 -12.26
CA ASP A 6 30.46 -15.56 -11.96
C ASP A 6 29.12 -15.09 -12.56
N ASP A 7 28.37 -15.97 -13.22
CA ASP A 7 27.04 -15.66 -13.74
C ASP A 7 26.02 -15.68 -12.58
N GLN A 8 26.18 -14.73 -11.65
CA GLN A 8 25.20 -14.43 -10.61
C GLN A 8 23.88 -14.13 -11.32
N TYR A 9 22.91 -15.01 -11.12
CA TYR A 9 21.56 -14.98 -11.66
C TYR A 9 20.84 -13.70 -11.19
N HIS A 10 21.19 -12.55 -11.77
CA HIS A 10 20.53 -11.28 -11.55
C HIS A 10 19.19 -11.40 -12.26
N SER A 11 18.17 -11.86 -11.54
CA SER A 11 16.78 -11.70 -11.95
C SER A 11 16.58 -10.21 -12.21
N ARG A 12 16.52 -9.83 -13.50
CA ARG A 12 16.40 -8.43 -13.91
C ARG A 12 14.97 -8.00 -13.65
N TYR A 13 14.77 -7.13 -12.68
CA TYR A 13 13.47 -6.50 -12.48
C TYR A 13 13.29 -5.39 -13.52
N PHE A 14 12.05 -5.17 -13.96
CA PHE A 14 11.77 -4.05 -14.90
C PHE A 14 12.07 -2.67 -14.29
N PHE A 15 12.24 -2.61 -12.97
CA PHE A 15 12.55 -1.42 -12.19
C PHE A 15 14.00 -1.39 -11.68
N ASP A 16 14.92 -2.17 -12.27
CA ASP A 16 16.34 -2.17 -11.85
C ASP A 16 16.98 -0.77 -11.94
N ALA A 17 16.55 0.07 -12.89
CA ALA A 17 16.99 1.47 -13.01
C ALA A 17 16.32 2.43 -12.01
N GLY A 18 15.42 1.93 -11.17
CA GLY A 18 14.54 2.73 -10.32
C GLY A 18 13.35 3.32 -11.05
N ILE A 19 12.44 3.93 -10.29
CA ILE A 19 11.21 4.56 -10.79
C ILE A 19 11.06 5.95 -10.17
N HIS A 20 10.86 6.96 -10.99
CA HIS A 20 10.44 8.28 -10.52
C HIS A 20 8.98 8.23 -10.08
N PHE A 21 8.69 8.72 -8.87
CA PHE A 21 7.31 8.85 -8.41
C PHE A 21 7.09 10.04 -7.48
N GLU A 22 5.96 10.71 -7.65
CA GLU A 22 5.41 11.66 -6.69
C GLU A 22 3.88 11.56 -6.64
N CYS A 23 3.32 11.53 -5.44
CA CYS A 23 1.87 11.62 -5.29
C CYS A 23 1.41 13.06 -5.58
N LEU A 24 0.85 13.27 -6.78
CA LEU A 24 0.32 14.56 -7.22
C LEU A 24 -0.99 14.98 -6.52
N ARG A 25 -1.44 14.21 -5.52
CA ARG A 25 -2.72 14.42 -4.80
C ARG A 25 -3.92 14.49 -5.74
N CYS A 26 -3.85 13.80 -6.88
CA CYS A 26 -4.86 13.81 -7.95
C CYS A 26 -6.13 13.01 -7.62
N GLY A 27 -6.15 12.26 -6.52
CA GLY A 27 -7.31 11.45 -6.12
C GLY A 27 -7.40 10.07 -6.77
N ALA A 28 -6.62 9.78 -7.83
CA ALA A 28 -6.73 8.53 -8.60
C ALA A 28 -6.69 7.25 -7.75
N CYS A 29 -5.79 7.14 -6.77
CA CYS A 29 -5.74 5.99 -5.86
C CYS A 29 -6.72 6.09 -4.67
N CYS A 30 -7.23 7.28 -4.38
CA CYS A 30 -8.23 7.50 -3.32
C CYS A 30 -9.66 7.24 -3.80
N THR A 31 -9.89 7.27 -5.12
CA THR A 31 -11.19 7.05 -5.78
C THR A 31 -11.12 5.96 -6.84
N GLY A 32 -10.07 5.12 -6.80
CA GLY A 32 -9.88 4.01 -7.73
C GLY A 32 -10.79 2.84 -7.39
N ASP A 33 -10.51 1.68 -7.98
CA ASP A 33 -11.28 0.47 -7.70
C ASP A 33 -11.35 0.17 -6.19
N PRO A 34 -12.53 -0.17 -5.66
CA PRO A 34 -12.71 -0.50 -4.25
C PRO A 34 -11.73 -1.57 -3.78
N GLY A 35 -11.25 -1.42 -2.55
CA GLY A 35 -10.17 -2.26 -2.05
C GLY A 35 -10.05 -2.26 -0.54
N ILE A 36 -9.27 -3.21 -0.02
CA ILE A 36 -8.95 -3.26 1.40
C ILE A 36 -7.72 -2.40 1.64
N ILE A 37 -7.90 -1.32 2.40
CA ILE A 37 -6.80 -0.52 2.95
C ILE A 37 -6.62 -0.92 4.41
N ARG A 38 -5.83 -1.97 4.66
CA ARG A 38 -5.59 -2.46 6.03
C ARG A 38 -4.87 -1.37 6.82
N ILE A 39 -5.25 -1.24 8.09
CA ILE A 39 -4.65 -0.28 9.01
C ILE A 39 -4.28 -1.00 10.31
N SER A 40 -3.02 -0.87 10.71
CA SER A 40 -2.50 -1.45 11.95
C SER A 40 -2.97 -0.68 13.18
N GLN A 41 -2.88 -1.30 14.35
CA GLN A 41 -3.22 -0.62 15.61
C GLN A 41 -2.36 0.62 15.88
N GLN A 42 -1.10 0.62 15.44
CA GLN A 42 -0.22 1.78 15.57
C GLN A 42 -0.69 2.92 14.67
N GLU A 43 -1.09 2.62 13.43
CA GLU A 43 -1.62 3.61 12.51
C GLU A 43 -2.98 4.15 12.94
N ILE A 44 -3.84 3.31 13.53
CA ILE A 44 -5.09 3.77 14.15
C ILE A 44 -4.81 4.81 15.24
N ARG A 45 -3.81 4.58 16.10
CA ARG A 45 -3.42 5.56 17.13
C ARG A 45 -2.89 6.86 16.54
N LEU A 46 -1.97 6.78 15.58
CA LEU A 46 -1.44 7.96 14.89
C LEU A 46 -2.55 8.77 14.19
N LEU A 47 -3.49 8.06 13.57
CA LEU A 47 -4.63 8.67 12.90
C LEU A 47 -5.60 9.33 13.89
N ALA A 48 -5.87 8.68 15.03
CA ALA A 48 -6.67 9.22 16.13
C ALA A 48 -6.05 10.51 16.68
N ASP A 49 -4.74 10.50 16.94
CA ASP A 49 -4.00 11.66 17.43
C ASP A 49 -3.98 12.83 16.43
N PHE A 50 -3.89 12.51 15.14
CA PHE A 50 -3.93 13.51 14.06
C PHE A 50 -5.33 14.14 13.94
N LEU A 51 -6.39 13.32 14.01
CA LEU A 51 -7.77 13.77 13.91
C LEU A 51 -8.33 14.36 15.21
N LYS A 52 -7.58 14.28 16.31
CA LYS A 52 -8.02 14.67 17.67
C LYS A 52 -9.33 13.95 18.04
N MET A 53 -9.38 12.66 17.74
CA MET A 53 -10.56 11.82 17.93
C MET A 53 -10.19 10.59 18.78
N PRO A 54 -11.01 10.20 19.78
CA PRO A 54 -10.80 8.96 20.50
C PRO A 54 -10.79 7.75 19.57
N VAL A 55 -9.90 6.78 19.83
CA VAL A 55 -9.82 5.54 19.04
C VAL A 55 -11.18 4.83 18.88
N PRO A 56 -12.03 4.69 19.91
CA PRO A 56 -13.34 4.04 19.76
C PRO A 56 -14.28 4.76 18.77
N ASP A 57 -14.22 6.09 18.69
CA ASP A 57 -15.01 6.85 17.73
C ASP A 57 -14.44 6.73 16.32
N LEU A 58 -13.10 6.77 16.19
CA LEU A 58 -12.43 6.59 14.92
C LEU A 58 -12.76 5.23 14.29
N THR A 59 -12.65 4.15 15.07
CA THR A 59 -12.92 2.80 14.58
C THR A 59 -14.37 2.63 14.16
N ARG A 60 -15.32 3.22 14.90
CA ARG A 60 -16.75 3.16 14.59
C ARG A 60 -17.16 4.00 13.38
N ILE A 61 -16.59 5.18 13.21
CA ILE A 61 -17.05 6.17 12.21
C ILE A 61 -16.29 6.06 10.88
N HIS A 62 -15.02 5.67 10.93
CA HIS A 62 -14.12 5.77 9.78
C HIS A 62 -13.49 4.46 9.33
N LEU A 63 -13.60 3.39 10.11
CA LEU A 63 -13.03 2.10 9.77
C LEU A 63 -14.14 1.05 9.56
N ARG A 64 -13.83 0.08 8.72
CA ARG A 64 -14.65 -1.11 8.48
C ARG A 64 -13.97 -2.31 9.14
N PRO A 65 -14.64 -3.06 10.03
CA PRO A 65 -14.06 -4.27 10.61
C PRO A 65 -13.86 -5.34 9.52
N LEU A 66 -12.77 -6.09 9.64
CA LEU A 66 -12.49 -7.29 8.85
C LEU A 66 -12.56 -8.53 9.75
N SER A 67 -12.36 -9.73 9.18
CA SER A 67 -12.15 -10.94 9.98
C SER A 67 -10.98 -10.77 10.95
N GLU A 68 -9.94 -10.06 10.49
CA GLU A 68 -8.77 -9.69 11.28
C GLU A 68 -8.46 -8.21 11.09
N GLY A 69 -8.57 -7.43 12.17
CA GLY A 69 -8.27 -6.01 12.18
C GLY A 69 -9.31 -5.14 11.45
N PHE A 70 -8.82 -4.05 10.86
CA PHE A 70 -9.66 -3.01 10.25
C PHE A 70 -9.14 -2.62 8.87
N SER A 71 -10.09 -2.21 8.01
CA SER A 71 -9.83 -1.44 6.80
C SER A 71 -10.26 0.00 7.01
N ILE A 72 -9.66 0.95 6.32
CA ILE A 72 -10.31 2.24 6.11
C ILE A 72 -11.64 1.99 5.36
N ALA A 73 -12.71 2.64 5.83
CA ALA A 73 -14.02 2.55 5.18
C ALA A 73 -14.04 3.33 3.85
N GLU A 74 -15.10 3.12 3.07
CA GLU A 74 -15.37 3.88 1.86
C GLU A 74 -16.59 4.79 2.07
N ASN A 75 -16.66 5.87 1.32
CA ASN A 75 -17.86 6.69 1.19
C ASN A 75 -18.88 5.99 0.28
N ALA A 76 -20.10 6.55 0.17
CA ALA A 76 -21.15 5.95 -0.63
C ALA A 76 -20.82 5.86 -2.13
N ASP A 77 -19.91 6.70 -2.63
CA ASP A 77 -19.41 6.70 -4.00
C ASP A 77 -18.20 5.77 -4.22
N GLY A 78 -17.81 4.99 -3.21
CA GLY A 78 -16.64 4.10 -3.25
C GLY A 78 -15.30 4.80 -2.99
N SER A 79 -15.27 6.12 -2.84
CA SER A 79 -14.03 6.82 -2.48
C SER A 79 -13.58 6.52 -1.06
N CYS A 80 -12.28 6.57 -0.81
CA CYS A 80 -11.71 6.42 0.54
C CYS A 80 -12.37 7.39 1.53
N ARG A 81 -12.71 6.93 2.74
CA ARG A 81 -13.37 7.72 3.80
C ARG A 81 -12.68 9.06 4.12
N PHE A 82 -11.38 9.15 3.91
CA PHE A 82 -10.59 10.35 4.17
C PHE A 82 -10.30 11.20 2.92
N TYR A 83 -10.91 10.89 1.79
CA TYR A 83 -10.84 11.70 0.58
C TYR A 83 -11.92 12.79 0.59
N ASP A 84 -11.51 14.01 0.27
CA ASP A 84 -12.39 15.16 0.00
C ASP A 84 -11.65 16.11 -0.95
N GLN A 85 -11.78 15.87 -2.26
CA GLN A 85 -10.98 16.44 -3.37
C GLN A 85 -9.45 16.20 -3.27
N ARG A 86 -8.96 15.85 -2.09
CA ARG A 86 -7.59 15.51 -1.70
C ARG A 86 -7.64 14.61 -0.47
N CYS A 87 -6.54 13.90 -0.20
CA CYS A 87 -6.41 13.09 1.01
C CYS A 87 -6.30 13.99 2.26
N ARG A 88 -7.28 13.92 3.17
CA ARG A 88 -7.32 14.71 4.41
C ARG A 88 -6.33 14.24 5.47
N ILE A 89 -5.84 13.01 5.36
CA ILE A 89 -4.92 12.37 6.30
C ILE A 89 -3.51 12.22 5.70
N TYR A 90 -3.16 13.03 4.69
CA TYR A 90 -1.91 12.90 3.93
C TYR A 90 -0.63 12.74 4.80
N PRO A 91 -0.47 13.49 5.92
CA PRO A 91 0.71 13.37 6.80
C PRO A 91 0.80 12.05 7.56
N VAL A 92 -0.33 11.40 7.81
CA VAL A 92 -0.45 10.16 8.62
C VAL A 92 -1.04 9.01 7.80
N ARG A 93 -0.79 9.00 6.48
CA ARG A 93 -1.25 7.94 5.59
C ARG A 93 -0.79 6.57 6.10
N PRO A 94 -1.66 5.55 6.08
CA PRO A 94 -1.25 4.18 6.33
C PRO A 94 -0.13 3.76 5.39
N LEU A 95 0.62 2.74 5.78
CA LEU A 95 1.74 2.16 5.06
C LEU A 95 1.32 1.79 3.64
N GLN A 96 0.20 1.10 3.47
CA GLN A 96 -0.34 0.77 2.16
C GLN A 96 -0.56 2.03 1.28
N CYS A 97 -1.11 3.11 1.83
CA CYS A 97 -1.26 4.37 1.09
C CYS A 97 0.08 5.10 0.82
N ARG A 98 1.12 4.87 1.64
CA ARG A 98 2.46 5.46 1.49
C ARG A 98 3.33 4.71 0.48
N THR A 99 3.13 3.40 0.35
CA THR A 99 3.90 2.54 -0.56
C THR A 99 3.29 2.46 -1.95
N TYR A 100 2.07 2.94 -2.18
CA TYR A 100 1.52 3.08 -3.54
C TYR A 100 2.45 3.96 -4.40
N PRO A 101 2.78 3.57 -5.65
CA PRO A 101 2.21 2.48 -6.45
C PRO A 101 3.01 1.16 -6.39
N PHE A 102 3.94 1.03 -5.46
CA PHE A 102 4.89 -0.08 -5.38
C PHE A 102 4.34 -1.30 -4.62
N TRP A 103 3.04 -1.57 -4.66
CA TRP A 103 2.51 -2.78 -4.03
C TRP A 103 2.89 -4.02 -4.83
N PHE A 104 3.06 -5.16 -4.16
CA PHE A 104 3.40 -6.42 -4.81
C PHE A 104 2.49 -6.75 -6.01
N SER A 105 1.18 -6.54 -5.90
CA SER A 105 0.23 -6.83 -6.99
C SER A 105 0.42 -5.97 -8.25
N GLN A 106 1.05 -4.80 -8.13
CA GLN A 106 1.49 -3.94 -9.25
C GLN A 106 2.88 -4.35 -9.75
N MET A 107 3.82 -4.59 -8.83
CA MET A 107 5.23 -4.80 -9.16
C MET A 107 5.57 -6.23 -9.59
N ARG A 108 4.66 -7.21 -9.40
CA ARG A 108 4.89 -8.62 -9.74
C ARG A 108 5.08 -8.90 -11.24
N SER A 109 4.64 -7.99 -12.12
CA SER A 109 4.87 -8.15 -13.56
C SER A 109 4.83 -6.81 -14.30
N LYS A 110 5.57 -6.73 -15.41
CA LYS A 110 5.60 -5.54 -16.26
C LYS A 110 4.21 -5.16 -16.78
N TRP A 111 3.38 -6.14 -17.10
CA TRP A 111 2.01 -5.90 -17.57
C TRP A 111 1.11 -5.26 -16.50
N GLN A 112 1.22 -5.68 -15.24
CA GLN A 112 0.48 -5.03 -14.13
C GLN A 112 0.99 -3.60 -13.92
N TRP A 113 2.30 -3.40 -14.00
CA TRP A 113 2.90 -2.09 -13.90
C TRP A 113 2.44 -1.14 -15.02
N GLU A 114 2.34 -1.62 -16.27
CA GLU A 114 1.82 -0.84 -17.40
C GLU A 114 0.37 -0.38 -17.19
N LYS A 115 -0.46 -1.18 -16.50
CA LYS A 115 -1.80 -0.74 -16.09
C LYS A 115 -1.76 0.32 -15.00
N THR A 116 -0.88 0.18 -14.02
CA THR A 116 -0.74 1.19 -12.96
C THR A 116 -0.22 2.51 -13.52
N LEU A 117 0.72 2.45 -14.49
CA LEU A 117 1.21 3.59 -15.26
C LEU A 117 0.07 4.37 -15.93
N SER A 118 -0.92 3.70 -16.53
CA SER A 118 -2.04 4.38 -17.19
C SER A 118 -3.06 5.00 -16.23
N GLN A 119 -3.08 4.55 -14.97
CA GLN A 119 -4.02 5.01 -13.94
C GLN A 119 -3.43 6.09 -13.03
N CYS A 120 -2.11 6.14 -12.85
CA CYS A 120 -1.47 7.06 -11.93
C CYS A 120 -0.60 8.09 -12.65
N PRO A 121 -1.03 9.37 -12.74
CA PRO A 121 -0.24 10.41 -13.38
C PRO A 121 1.01 10.81 -12.58
N GLY A 122 1.16 10.32 -11.34
CA GLY A 122 2.33 10.58 -10.50
C GLY A 122 3.57 9.76 -10.86
N ILE A 123 3.40 8.69 -11.64
CA ILE A 123 4.53 7.87 -12.08
C ILE A 123 5.30 8.63 -13.16
N GLY A 124 6.64 8.62 -13.05
CA GLY A 124 7.55 9.40 -13.88
C GLY A 124 7.85 10.81 -13.36
N ASN A 125 7.26 11.23 -12.23
CA ASN A 125 7.46 12.55 -11.63
C ASN A 125 8.27 12.47 -10.32
N GLY A 126 8.78 13.61 -9.85
CA GLY A 126 9.41 13.73 -8.52
C GLY A 126 10.69 12.90 -8.33
N ILE A 127 10.86 12.34 -7.13
CA ILE A 127 12.11 11.69 -6.73
C ILE A 127 12.27 10.29 -7.34
N LEU A 128 13.51 9.86 -7.52
CA LEU A 128 13.83 8.50 -7.93
C LEU A 128 13.76 7.55 -6.72
N TYR A 129 12.97 6.49 -6.84
CA TYR A 129 12.98 5.35 -5.94
C TYR A 129 13.92 4.29 -6.52
N SER A 130 15.03 4.00 -5.81
CA SER A 130 15.98 2.99 -6.25
C SER A 130 15.38 1.58 -6.19
N ARG A 131 16.03 0.63 -6.87
CA ARG A 131 15.68 -0.79 -6.83
C ARG A 131 15.58 -1.30 -5.39
N GLU A 132 16.57 -0.98 -4.56
CA GLU A 132 16.65 -1.42 -3.15
C GLU A 132 15.45 -0.87 -2.37
N ARG A 133 15.15 0.42 -2.53
CA ARG A 133 14.01 1.05 -1.87
C ARG A 133 12.67 0.45 -2.30
N ILE A 134 12.54 0.10 -3.57
CA ILE A 134 11.33 -0.56 -4.10
C ILE A 134 11.21 -1.97 -3.49
N LEU A 135 12.31 -2.73 -3.41
CA LEU A 135 12.31 -4.05 -2.77
C LEU A 135 11.96 -3.96 -1.28
N ASP A 136 12.44 -2.95 -0.56
CA ASP A 136 12.06 -2.70 0.85
C ASP A 136 10.57 -2.39 1.02
N MET A 137 9.97 -1.67 0.06
CA MET A 137 8.53 -1.42 0.08
C MET A 137 7.72 -2.67 -0.26
N LEU A 138 8.28 -3.55 -1.08
CA LEU A 138 7.65 -4.81 -1.45
C LEU A 138 7.62 -5.79 -0.28
N SER A 139 8.71 -5.94 0.47
CA SER A 139 8.72 -6.77 1.69
C SER A 139 7.66 -6.30 2.67
N GLN A 140 7.57 -4.99 2.92
CA GLN A 140 6.53 -4.39 3.76
C GLN A 140 5.09 -4.67 3.27
N SER A 141 4.90 -4.81 1.96
CA SER A 141 3.61 -5.15 1.37
C SER A 141 3.30 -6.65 1.43
N MET A 142 4.33 -7.50 1.51
CA MET A 142 4.23 -8.97 1.63
C MET A 142 4.08 -9.42 3.10
N ASP A 143 4.65 -8.69 4.06
CA ASP A 143 4.47 -8.96 5.49
C ASP A 143 3.01 -8.79 5.95
N HIS A 144 2.19 -8.03 5.21
CA HIS A 144 0.74 -7.95 5.40
C HIS A 144 -0.03 -9.16 4.85
N PHE A 145 0.63 -10.06 4.11
CA PHE A 145 0.10 -11.35 3.67
C PHE A 145 0.62 -12.51 4.53
N GLU A 146 1.85 -12.47 5.06
CA GLU A 146 2.43 -13.58 5.85
C GLU A 146 1.98 -13.64 7.31
N SER A 147 1.38 -12.59 7.88
CA SER A 147 0.72 -12.69 9.19
C SER A 147 -0.54 -13.58 9.20
N MET A 148 -0.80 -14.30 8.10
CA MET A 148 -1.96 -15.17 7.89
C MET A 148 -1.68 -16.66 8.16
N GLU A 149 -0.43 -17.09 8.39
CA GLU A 149 -0.10 -18.53 8.58
C GLU A 149 0.33 -18.93 10.01
N ASP A 150 0.48 -18.00 10.94
CA ASP A 150 1.07 -18.28 12.28
C ASP A 150 0.10 -18.17 13.47
N GLN A 151 -1.19 -18.45 13.26
CA GLN A 151 -2.13 -18.68 14.38
C GLN A 151 -2.53 -20.15 14.43
N PRO A 152 -2.11 -20.93 15.46
CA PRO A 152 -2.59 -22.28 15.63
C PRO A 152 -4.13 -22.26 15.78
N PRO A 153 -4.85 -23.28 15.29
CA PRO A 153 -6.29 -23.33 15.41
C PRO A 153 -6.67 -23.21 16.88
N THR A 154 -7.41 -22.15 17.23
CA THR A 154 -7.97 -22.01 18.57
C THR A 154 -9.01 -23.11 18.74
N ASP A 155 -8.73 -24.07 19.62
CA ASP A 155 -9.68 -25.08 20.06
C ASP A 155 -10.98 -24.40 20.51
N ARG A 156 -12.06 -24.64 19.75
CA ARG A 156 -13.42 -24.33 20.20
C ARG A 156 -13.84 -25.41 21.19
N LYS A 157 -13.98 -25.03 22.46
CA LYS A 157 -14.84 -25.74 23.42
C LYS A 157 -16.29 -25.34 23.22
#